data_AF-A0A8T3Q356-F1
#
_entry.id   AF-A0A8T3Q356-F1
#
_cell.length_a   1.000
_cell.length_b   1.000
_cell.length_c   1.000
_cell.angle_alpha   90.00
_cell.angle_beta   90.00
_cell.angle_gamma   90.00
#
_symmetry.space_group_name_H-M   'P 1'
#
loop_
_entity.id
_entity.type
_entity.pdbx_description
1 polymer ?
#
loop_
_entity_poly.entity_id
_entity_poly.type
_entity_poly.pdbx_seq_one_letter_code
_entity_poly.pdbx_strand_id
1 'polypeptide(L)'
;MKRLRLLLVLASLVAFVAAPAQVSAERGSWNNWHVHDGTVPPVTDATGLTHRGLAFFPQIFGSTYASTPSLWAYCTDATDKALVGGDGGAKHAAGTCRNELYIIHLLWGDADAPGPEGWSTLTLDSGTTTLYYRLTPR
;
A
#
# COMPACT_ATOMS: atom_id res chain seq x y z
N MET A 1 0.16 21.11 56.72
CA MET A 1 -0.33 21.52 55.38
C MET A 1 0.69 21.37 54.23
N LYS A 2 2.01 21.51 54.45
CA LYS A 2 3.03 21.33 53.38
C LYS A 2 3.15 19.89 52.84
N ARG A 3 2.93 18.87 53.68
CA ARG A 3 3.05 17.44 53.30
C ARG A 3 1.91 16.94 52.40
N LEU A 4 0.75 17.61 52.42
CA LEU A 4 -0.41 17.21 51.61
C LEU A 4 -0.34 17.76 50.16
N ARG A 5 0.36 18.88 49.96
CA ARG A 5 0.60 19.45 48.62
C ARG A 5 1.64 18.66 47.82
N LEU A 6 2.54 17.95 48.49
CA LEU A 6 3.58 17.14 47.83
C LEU A 6 3.01 15.86 47.20
N LEU A 7 1.97 15.29 47.79
CA LEU A 7 1.33 14.06 47.30
C LEU A 7 0.45 14.30 46.06
N LEU A 8 -0.09 15.50 45.89
CA LEU A 8 -0.90 15.87 44.71
C LEU A 8 -0.07 16.17 43.46
N VAL A 9 1.24 16.47 43.61
CA VAL A 9 2.14 16.72 42.46
C VAL A 9 2.74 15.41 41.92
N LEU A 10 2.86 14.36 42.73
CA LEU A 10 3.34 13.06 42.25
C LEU A 10 2.28 12.23 41.51
N ALA A 11 0.99 12.53 41.70
CA ALA A 11 -0.10 11.76 41.07
C ALA A 11 -0.39 12.18 39.62
N SER A 12 0.14 13.31 39.14
CA SER A 12 -0.08 13.81 37.78
C SER A 12 0.96 13.35 36.76
N LEU A 13 1.97 12.57 37.15
CA LEU A 13 3.03 12.10 36.25
C LEU A 13 2.83 10.71 35.64
N VAL A 14 1.76 9.98 36.00
CA VAL A 14 1.54 8.60 35.54
C VAL A 14 0.28 8.50 34.69
N ALA A 15 0.26 9.21 33.56
CA ALA A 15 -0.70 8.96 32.49
C ALA A 15 -0.11 9.31 31.12
N PHE A 16 1.16 8.97 30.88
CA PHE A 16 1.57 8.67 29.51
C PHE A 16 1.03 7.28 29.19
N VAL A 17 -0.22 7.23 28.74
CA VAL A 17 -0.69 6.11 27.94
C VAL A 17 0.27 6.07 26.76
N ALA A 18 1.21 5.13 26.78
CA ALA A 18 1.99 4.79 25.62
C ALA A 18 1.00 4.37 24.54
N ALA A 19 0.58 5.31 23.70
CA ALA A 19 -0.03 4.96 22.44
C ALA A 19 0.97 4.00 21.78
N PRO A 20 0.55 2.80 21.37
CA PRO A 20 1.44 1.94 20.60
C PRO A 20 1.93 2.80 19.46
N ALA A 21 3.27 2.95 19.36
CA ALA A 21 3.86 3.54 18.16
C ALA A 21 3.21 2.79 17.00
N GLN A 22 2.60 3.51 16.07
CA GLN A 22 2.21 2.88 14.81
C GLN A 22 3.52 2.38 14.22
N VAL A 23 3.78 1.09 14.40
CA VAL A 23 4.87 0.39 13.75
C VAL A 23 4.46 0.33 12.29
N SER A 24 4.60 1.44 11.58
CA SER A 24 4.92 1.38 10.17
C SER A 24 6.19 0.55 10.16
N ALA A 25 6.07 -0.69 9.69
CA ALA A 25 7.16 -1.65 9.68
C ALA A 25 8.50 -0.94 9.40
N GLU A 26 9.59 -1.31 10.09
CA GLU A 26 10.93 -0.90 9.69
C GLU A 26 11.12 -1.31 8.22
N ARG A 27 10.84 -0.37 7.32
CA ARG A 27 10.80 -0.60 5.88
C ARG A 27 12.12 -0.05 5.36
N GLY A 28 13.15 -0.91 5.37
CA GLY A 28 14.45 -0.58 4.79
C GLY A 28 14.27 0.03 3.40
N SER A 29 14.86 1.22 3.20
CA SER A 29 15.01 1.96 1.94
C SER A 29 13.90 1.74 0.88
N TRP A 30 13.07 2.78 0.67
CA TRP A 30 12.05 2.83 -0.39
C TRP A 30 12.60 3.02 -1.81
N ASN A 31 13.91 2.87 -2.03
CA ASN A 31 14.48 2.88 -3.37
C ASN A 31 13.82 1.80 -4.26
N ASN A 32 13.33 2.22 -5.42
CA ASN A 32 12.57 1.41 -6.39
C ASN A 32 11.16 0.99 -5.94
N TRP A 33 10.53 1.80 -5.08
CA TRP A 33 9.14 1.64 -4.68
C TRP A 33 8.33 2.92 -4.90
N HIS A 34 7.01 2.74 -5.01
CA HIS A 34 6.04 3.82 -5.03
C HIS A 34 4.80 3.46 -4.19
N VAL A 35 3.95 4.45 -3.93
CA VAL A 35 2.68 4.29 -3.22
C VAL A 35 1.52 4.83 -4.05
N HIS A 36 0.40 4.11 -4.05
CA HIS A 36 -0.86 4.54 -4.66
C HIS A 36 -1.78 5.15 -3.60
N ASP A 37 -1.55 6.41 -3.23
CA ASP A 37 -2.33 7.12 -2.22
C ASP A 37 -3.31 8.15 -2.80
N GLY A 38 -3.31 8.31 -4.12
CA GLY A 38 -4.19 9.24 -4.83
C GLY A 38 -3.52 10.56 -5.20
N THR A 39 -2.22 10.70 -4.95
CA THR A 39 -1.46 11.90 -5.33
C THR A 39 -1.37 12.04 -6.85
N VAL A 40 -1.94 13.12 -7.39
CA VAL A 40 -1.91 13.48 -8.82
C VAL A 40 -1.65 14.99 -8.93
N PRO A 41 -0.63 15.45 -9.69
CA PRO A 41 0.37 14.65 -10.41
C PRO A 41 1.31 13.87 -9.45
N PRO A 42 2.04 12.84 -9.94
CA PRO A 42 2.99 12.10 -9.10
C PRO A 42 4.07 13.01 -8.50
N VAL A 43 4.45 12.76 -7.24
CA VAL A 43 5.47 13.51 -6.49
C VAL A 43 6.38 12.54 -5.75
N THR A 44 7.69 12.78 -5.79
CA THR A 44 8.68 12.03 -4.99
C THR A 44 9.00 12.81 -3.72
N ASP A 45 8.85 12.18 -2.56
CA ASP A 45 9.13 12.80 -1.27
C ASP A 45 10.63 12.80 -0.92
N ALA A 46 10.97 13.39 0.23
CA ALA A 46 12.36 13.44 0.71
C ALA A 46 12.95 12.06 1.05
N THR A 47 12.11 11.01 1.15
CA THR A 47 12.55 9.63 1.40
C THR A 47 12.84 8.86 0.11
N GLY A 48 12.57 9.48 -1.06
CA GLY A 48 12.68 8.84 -2.36
C GLY A 48 11.44 8.04 -2.76
N LEU A 49 10.38 8.05 -1.97
CA LEU A 49 9.13 7.36 -2.27
C LEU A 49 8.32 8.20 -3.26
N THR A 50 7.93 7.60 -4.38
CA THR A 50 7.05 8.27 -5.34
C THR A 50 5.58 8.01 -5.01
N HIS A 51 4.83 9.08 -4.81
CA HIS A 51 3.39 9.07 -4.58
C HIS A 51 2.65 9.18 -5.91
N ARG A 52 1.62 8.36 -6.11
CA ARG A 52 0.89 8.21 -7.38
C ARG A 52 -0.62 8.14 -7.15
N GLY A 53 -1.38 8.29 -8.24
CA GLY A 53 -2.82 8.14 -8.25
C GLY A 53 -3.28 6.74 -7.79
N LEU A 54 -4.58 6.60 -7.49
CA LEU A 54 -5.14 5.40 -6.85
C LEU A 54 -5.08 4.13 -7.71
N ALA A 55 -4.94 4.25 -9.04
CA ALA A 55 -5.02 3.14 -9.99
C ALA A 55 -6.28 2.26 -9.76
N PHE A 56 -6.14 0.94 -9.82
CA PHE A 56 -7.22 -0.05 -9.64
C PHE A 56 -7.45 -0.44 -8.17
N PHE A 57 -6.65 0.05 -7.21
CA PHE A 57 -6.75 -0.38 -5.81
C PHE A 57 -8.11 -0.09 -5.12
N PRO A 58 -8.83 0.99 -5.43
CA PRO A 58 -10.20 1.18 -4.94
C PRO A 58 -11.17 0.07 -5.37
N GLN A 59 -10.92 -0.62 -6.49
CA GLN A 59 -11.74 -1.75 -6.93
C GLN A 59 -11.41 -3.03 -6.14
N ILE A 60 -10.19 -3.15 -5.60
CA ILE A 60 -9.77 -4.28 -4.75
C ILE A 60 -10.26 -4.10 -3.31
N PHE A 61 -10.10 -2.89 -2.75
CA PHE A 61 -10.32 -2.63 -1.33
C PHE A 61 -11.60 -1.83 -1.02
N GLY A 62 -12.30 -1.36 -2.04
CA GLY A 62 -13.51 -0.55 -1.90
C GLY A 62 -13.26 0.95 -1.82
N SER A 63 -14.36 1.70 -1.71
CA SER A 63 -14.38 3.18 -1.78
C SER A 63 -13.61 3.86 -0.64
N THR A 64 -13.37 3.17 0.48
CA THR A 64 -12.62 3.70 1.62
C THR A 64 -11.10 3.69 1.40
N TYR A 65 -10.60 3.07 0.33
CA TYR A 65 -9.17 2.96 0.05
C TYR A 65 -8.46 4.32 0.08
N ALA A 66 -9.01 5.32 -0.60
CA ALA A 66 -8.40 6.65 -0.70
C ALA A 66 -8.26 7.33 0.68
N SER A 67 -9.22 7.13 1.57
CA SER A 67 -9.27 7.76 2.90
C SER A 67 -8.66 6.90 4.01
N THR A 68 -8.14 5.70 3.71
CA THR A 68 -7.65 4.75 4.72
C THR A 68 -6.17 4.44 4.48
N PRO A 69 -5.24 5.15 5.14
CA PRO A 69 -3.81 4.99 4.92
C PRO A 69 -3.27 3.57 5.10
N SER A 70 -3.87 2.78 6.01
CA SER A 70 -3.50 1.38 6.23
C SER A 70 -3.79 0.47 5.03
N LEU A 71 -4.65 0.92 4.10
CA LEU A 71 -4.96 0.22 2.86
C LEU A 71 -4.05 0.63 1.70
N TRP A 72 -3.36 1.78 1.76
CA TRP A 72 -2.53 2.28 0.66
C TRP A 72 -1.49 1.24 0.23
N ALA A 73 -1.48 0.94 -1.07
CA ALA A 73 -0.62 -0.05 -1.67
C ALA A 73 0.76 0.55 -1.98
N TYR A 74 1.77 -0.02 -1.35
CA TYR A 74 3.18 0.23 -1.64
C TYR A 74 3.68 -0.86 -2.57
N CYS A 75 4.14 -0.50 -3.76
CA CYS A 75 4.51 -1.42 -4.81
C CYS A 75 5.99 -1.26 -5.15
N THR A 76 6.65 -2.35 -5.56
CA THR A 76 7.93 -2.23 -6.27
C THR A 76 7.67 -1.62 -7.64
N ASP A 77 8.61 -0.83 -8.16
CA ASP A 77 8.47 -0.23 -9.50
C ASP A 77 8.29 -1.29 -10.59
N ALA A 78 8.88 -2.48 -10.43
CA ALA A 78 8.68 -3.62 -11.33
C ALA A 78 7.25 -4.16 -11.40
N THR A 79 6.42 -3.84 -10.41
CA THR A 79 5.00 -4.20 -10.42
C THR A 79 4.22 -3.37 -11.45
N ASP A 80 4.65 -2.13 -11.71
CA ASP A 80 4.05 -1.24 -12.69
C ASP A 80 5.01 -1.13 -13.87
N LYS A 81 4.92 -2.05 -14.85
CA LYS A 81 6.01 -2.25 -15.84
C LYS A 81 6.37 -1.02 -16.66
N ALA A 82 5.46 -0.05 -16.78
CA ALA A 82 5.74 1.27 -17.34
C ALA A 82 6.89 2.00 -16.63
N LEU A 83 7.22 1.65 -15.39
CA LEU A 83 8.24 2.27 -14.55
C LEU A 83 9.62 1.59 -14.62
N VAL A 84 9.74 0.39 -15.20
CA VAL A 84 11.03 -0.32 -15.28
C VAL A 84 11.72 -0.22 -16.64
N GLY A 85 11.06 0.36 -17.65
CA GLY A 85 11.57 0.44 -19.02
C GLY A 85 11.61 -0.93 -19.71
N GLY A 86 11.34 -0.93 -21.03
CA GLY A 86 11.29 -2.15 -21.85
C GLY A 86 9.87 -2.55 -22.26
N ASP A 87 9.79 -3.60 -23.07
CA ASP A 87 8.62 -4.12 -23.80
C ASP A 87 7.79 -5.14 -23.00
N GLY A 88 8.05 -5.28 -21.70
CA GLY A 88 7.22 -6.03 -20.76
C GLY A 88 7.25 -7.56 -20.91
N GLY A 89 7.72 -8.12 -22.03
CA GLY A 89 7.71 -9.57 -22.28
C GLY A 89 6.28 -10.14 -22.34
N ALA A 90 6.13 -11.46 -22.22
CA ALA A 90 4.84 -12.17 -22.41
C ALA A 90 3.74 -11.89 -21.36
N LYS A 91 3.99 -11.01 -20.39
CA LYS A 91 3.02 -10.60 -19.35
C LYS A 91 3.04 -9.09 -19.24
N HIS A 92 1.88 -8.43 -19.31
CA HIS A 92 1.78 -6.97 -19.24
C HIS A 92 2.32 -6.38 -17.93
N ALA A 93 2.16 -7.10 -16.82
CA ALA A 93 2.78 -6.81 -15.53
C ALA A 93 2.65 -8.03 -14.59
N ALA A 94 3.57 -8.17 -13.64
CA ALA A 94 3.44 -9.13 -12.54
C ALA A 94 4.28 -8.62 -11.38
N GLY A 95 3.76 -8.70 -10.17
CA GLY A 95 4.47 -8.18 -9.01
C GLY A 95 3.70 -8.32 -7.72
N THR A 96 4.25 -7.69 -6.69
CA THR A 96 3.66 -7.68 -5.36
C THR A 96 3.69 -6.27 -4.82
N CYS A 97 2.54 -5.83 -4.32
CA CYS A 97 2.44 -4.67 -3.45
C CYS A 97 2.19 -5.12 -2.02
N ARG A 98 2.29 -4.19 -1.08
CA ARG A 98 2.01 -4.43 0.34
C ARG A 98 1.32 -3.22 0.96
N ASN A 99 0.41 -3.48 1.88
CA ASN A 99 -0.08 -2.47 2.81
C ASN A 99 0.11 -2.99 4.25
N GLU A 100 -0.57 -2.40 5.23
CA GLU A 100 -0.46 -2.84 6.63
C GLU A 100 -1.14 -4.19 6.88
N LEU A 101 -2.13 -4.55 6.06
CA LEU A 101 -2.99 -5.71 6.28
C LEU A 101 -2.64 -6.90 5.37
N TYR A 102 -2.13 -6.64 4.17
CA TYR A 102 -1.99 -7.65 3.12
C TYR A 102 -0.68 -7.51 2.34
N ILE A 103 -0.18 -8.67 1.89
CA ILE A 103 0.62 -8.77 0.66
C ILE A 103 -0.39 -8.91 -0.49
N ILE A 104 -0.23 -8.07 -1.50
CA ILE A 104 -1.12 -7.93 -2.64
C ILE A 104 -0.38 -8.49 -3.85
N HIS A 105 -0.76 -9.69 -4.26
CA HIS A 105 -0.18 -10.36 -5.41
C HIS A 105 -0.93 -9.90 -6.67
N LEU A 106 -0.20 -9.48 -7.70
CA LEU A 106 -0.76 -8.92 -8.93
C LEU A 106 -0.18 -9.63 -10.16
N LEU A 107 -1.05 -9.92 -11.12
CA LEU A 107 -0.70 -10.45 -12.42
C LEU A 107 -1.60 -9.81 -13.48
N TRP A 108 -1.03 -9.15 -14.48
CA TRP A 108 -1.75 -8.62 -15.62
C TRP A 108 -1.56 -9.55 -16.83
N GLY A 109 -2.66 -9.88 -17.48
CA GLY A 109 -2.70 -10.63 -18.72
C GLY A 109 -3.68 -10.04 -19.72
N ASP A 110 -3.71 -10.62 -20.91
CA ASP A 110 -4.75 -10.33 -21.89
C ASP A 110 -6.14 -10.71 -21.31
N ALA A 111 -7.19 -10.07 -21.83
CA ALA A 111 -8.56 -10.22 -21.36
C ALA A 111 -9.00 -11.70 -21.16
N ASP A 112 -8.56 -12.60 -22.05
CA ASP A 112 -8.95 -14.01 -22.08
C ASP A 112 -7.88 -14.98 -21.53
N ALA A 113 -6.74 -14.47 -21.05
CA ALA A 113 -5.66 -15.32 -20.54
C ALA A 113 -6.08 -15.95 -19.21
N PRO A 114 -6.04 -17.28 -19.01
CA PRO A 114 -6.50 -17.90 -17.76
C PRO A 114 -5.67 -17.43 -16.56
N GLY A 115 -6.36 -17.04 -15.50
CA GLY A 115 -5.76 -16.66 -14.22
C GLY A 115 -5.32 -17.85 -13.38
N PRO A 116 -4.44 -17.65 -12.38
CA PRO A 116 -4.13 -18.68 -11.41
C PRO A 116 -5.37 -19.08 -10.59
N GLU A 117 -5.46 -20.35 -10.22
CA GLU A 117 -6.57 -20.85 -9.42
C GLU A 117 -6.68 -20.13 -8.07
N GLY A 118 -7.90 -19.74 -7.68
CA GLY A 118 -8.17 -19.06 -6.41
C GLY A 118 -7.79 -17.58 -6.37
N TRP A 119 -7.48 -16.96 -7.51
CA TRP A 119 -7.28 -15.52 -7.63
C TRP A 119 -8.56 -14.82 -8.07
N SER A 120 -8.74 -13.60 -7.58
CA SER A 120 -9.82 -12.70 -8.00
C SER A 120 -9.45 -11.97 -9.30
N THR A 121 -10.45 -11.48 -10.02
CA THR A 121 -10.26 -10.80 -11.32
C THR A 121 -10.86 -9.39 -11.32
N LEU A 122 -10.20 -8.50 -12.06
CA LEU A 122 -10.69 -7.18 -12.44
C LEU A 122 -10.43 -6.97 -13.93
N THR A 123 -11.46 -6.56 -14.66
CA THR A 123 -11.33 -6.16 -16.07
C THR A 123 -10.97 -4.68 -16.13
N LEU A 124 -9.86 -4.36 -16.80
CA LEU A 124 -9.33 -3.00 -16.95
C LEU A 124 -9.39 -2.57 -18.42
N ASP A 125 -9.05 -1.31 -18.70
CA ASP A 125 -8.88 -0.77 -20.05
C ASP A 125 -10.02 -1.11 -21.04
N SER A 126 -11.25 -0.87 -20.61
CA SER A 126 -12.49 -1.16 -21.38
C SER A 126 -12.64 -2.61 -21.84
N GLY A 127 -12.01 -3.58 -21.16
CA GLY A 127 -12.11 -4.99 -21.52
C GLY A 127 -10.90 -5.58 -22.24
N THR A 128 -9.83 -4.81 -22.41
CA THR A 128 -8.64 -5.27 -23.17
C THR A 128 -7.61 -6.00 -22.31
N THR A 129 -7.61 -5.75 -21.00
CA THR A 129 -6.68 -6.35 -20.04
C THR A 129 -7.42 -6.91 -18.83
N THR A 130 -6.93 -8.03 -18.31
CA THR A 130 -7.42 -8.61 -17.05
C THR A 130 -6.31 -8.55 -16.00
N LEU A 131 -6.65 -7.92 -14.87
CA LEU A 131 -5.87 -7.97 -13.64
C LEU A 131 -6.36 -9.14 -12.78
N TYR A 132 -5.45 -10.07 -12.50
CA TYR A 132 -5.60 -11.11 -11.50
C TYR A 132 -4.95 -10.65 -10.20
N TYR A 133 -5.65 -10.81 -9.08
CA TYR A 133 -5.09 -10.48 -7.77
C TYR A 133 -5.41 -11.52 -6.70
N ARG A 134 -4.51 -11.61 -5.72
CA ARG A 134 -4.72 -12.38 -4.48
C ARG A 134 -4.25 -11.57 -3.30
N LEU A 135 -5.03 -11.59 -2.22
CA LEU A 135 -4.66 -10.99 -0.94
C LEU A 135 -4.22 -12.09 0.02
N THR A 136 -3.03 -11.94 0.60
CA THR A 136 -2.58 -12.79 1.71
C THR A 136 -2.36 -11.93 2.94
N PRO A 137 -2.90 -12.29 4.12
CA PRO A 137 -2.67 -11.55 5.36
C PRO A 137 -1.17 -11.38 5.67
N ARG A 138 -0.82 -10.26 6.29
CA ARG A 138 0.53 -10.02 6.85
C ARG A 138 0.63 -10.35 8.32
#